data_AF-F6GTA8-F1
#
_entry.id   AF-F6GTA8-F1
#
_cell.length_a   1.000
_cell.length_b   1.000
_cell.length_c   1.000
_cell.angle_alpha   90.00
_cell.angle_beta   90.00
_cell.angle_gamma   90.00
#
_symmetry.space_group_name_H-M   'P 1'
#
loop_
_entity.id
_entity.type
_entity.pdbx_description
1 polymer ?
#
loop_
_entity_poly.entity_id
_entity_poly.type
_entity_poly.pdbx_seq_one_letter_code
_entity_poly.pdbx_strand_id
1 'polypeptide(L)' 'MCKALEMEADEVEKVYEARTRLKGVLRARHVADAVLFLASDQSAFVTGHDLSVDGGFST' A
#
# COMPACT_ATOMS: atom_id res chain seq x y z
N MET A 1 -0.28 17.24 -9.96
CA MET A 1 -0.66 16.35 -11.07
C MET A 1 0.06 14.99 -11.03
N CYS A 2 -0.69 13.90 -10.91
CA CYS A 2 -0.25 12.55 -11.23
C CYS A 2 -0.26 12.36 -12.76
N LYS A 3 0.92 12.31 -13.39
CA LYS A 3 1.06 12.23 -14.85
C LYS A 3 0.42 10.99 -15.46
N ALA A 4 0.43 9.86 -14.74
CA ALA A 4 -0.11 8.60 -15.24
C ALA A 4 -1.64 8.57 -15.32
N LEU A 5 -2.31 9.40 -14.51
CA LEU A 5 -3.77 9.43 -14.40
C LEU A 5 -4.37 10.75 -14.91
N GLU A 6 -3.53 11.73 -15.28
CA GLU A 6 -3.95 13.08 -15.68
C GLU A 6 -4.88 13.76 -14.65
N MET A 7 -4.62 13.53 -13.36
CA MET A 7 -5.42 14.02 -12.23
C MET A 7 -4.55 14.76 -11.21
N GLU A 8 -5.15 15.61 -10.38
CA GLU A 8 -4.45 16.18 -9.24
C GLU A 8 -4.24 15.17 -8.12
N ALA A 9 -3.22 15.40 -7.28
CA ALA A 9 -2.81 14.42 -6.28
C ALA A 9 -3.94 14.11 -5.29
N ASP A 10 -4.68 15.13 -4.84
CA ASP A 10 -5.81 14.95 -3.93
C ASP A 10 -6.99 14.21 -4.60
N GLU A 11 -7.19 14.40 -5.90
CA GLU A 11 -8.21 13.68 -6.66
C GLU A 11 -7.86 12.19 -6.76
N VAL A 12 -6.60 11.87 -7.07
CA VAL A 12 -6.10 10.49 -7.09
C VAL A 12 -6.29 9.84 -5.72
N GLU A 13 -5.93 10.54 -4.64
CA GLU A 13 -6.08 10.05 -3.28
C GLU A 13 -7.54 9.69 -2.96
N LYS A 14 -8.49 10.57 -3.29
CA LYS A 14 -9.93 10.33 -3.09
C LYS A 14 -10.42 9.12 -3.89
N VAL A 15 -9.98 8.98 -5.15
CA VAL A 15 -10.37 7.85 -6.01
C VAL A 15 -9.88 6.52 -5.42
N TYR A 16 -8.62 6.46 -4.96
CA TYR A 16 -8.08 5.24 -4.36
C TYR A 16 -8.68 4.95 -3.00
N GLU A 17 -8.87 5.95 -2.14
CA GLU A 17 -9.51 5.77 -0.82
C GLU A 17 -10.94 5.23 -0.93
N ALA A 18 -11.69 5.63 -1.97
CA ALA A 18 -13.02 5.09 -2.23
C ALA A 18 -13.02 3.64 -2.75
N ARG A 19 -11.87 3.13 -3.22
CA ARG A 19 -11.72 1.80 -3.81
C ARG A 19 -11.02 0.81 -2.88
N THR A 20 -10.35 1.27 -1.83
CA THR A 20 -9.72 0.42 -0.82
C THR A 20 -10.73 0.01 0.26
N ARG A 21 -10.52 -1.17 0.84
CA ARG A 21 -11.34 -1.66 1.97
C ARG A 21 -10.94 -0.99 3.28
N LEU A 22 -9.66 -0.66 3.42
CA LEU A 22 -9.16 0.12 4.55
C LEU A 22 -9.39 1.61 4.31
N LYS A 23 -9.74 2.33 5.38
CA LYS A 23 -9.90 3.80 5.35
C LYS A 23 -8.52 4.48 5.32
N GLY A 24 -8.41 5.58 4.60
CA GLY A 24 -7.18 6.36 4.46
C GLY A 24 -6.36 6.00 3.23
N VAL A 25 -5.35 6.83 2.97
CA VAL A 25 -4.50 6.76 1.76
C VAL A 25 -3.25 5.94 2.05
N LEU A 26 -2.91 5.00 1.15
CA LEU A 26 -1.63 4.29 1.20
C LEU A 26 -0.47 5.28 1.06
N ARG A 27 0.50 5.20 1.96
CA ARG A 27 1.70 6.06 1.98
C ARG A 27 2.94 5.16 1.92
N ALA A 28 4.06 5.73 1.47
CA ALA A 28 5.35 5.02 1.40
C ALA A 28 5.74 4.36 2.74
N ARG A 29 5.42 4.99 3.88
CA ARG A 29 5.68 4.42 5.21
C ARG A 29 5.01 3.07 5.45
N HIS A 30 3.79 2.85 4.92
CA HIS A 30 3.08 1.58 5.14
C HIS A 30 3.82 0.41 4.46
N VAL A 31 4.40 0.66 3.28
CA VAL A 31 5.26 -0.30 2.58
C VAL A 31 6.58 -0.47 3.33
N ALA A 32 7.20 0.62 3.78
CA ALA A 32 8.45 0.57 4.53
C ALA A 32 8.31 -0.24 5.84
N ASP A 33 7.21 -0.08 6.57
CA ASP A 33 6.93 -0.81 7.81
C ASP A 33 6.71 -2.32 7.53
N ALA A 34 6.00 -2.66 6.44
CA ALA A 34 5.83 -4.05 6.02
C ALA A 34 7.17 -4.71 5.64
N VAL A 35 8.02 -3.98 4.91
CA VAL A 35 9.38 -4.43 4.57
C VAL A 35 10.24 -4.56 5.81
N LEU A 36 10.15 -3.61 6.75
CA LEU A 36 10.88 -3.67 8.02
C LEU A 36 10.51 -4.92 8.83
N PHE A 37 9.22 -5.27 8.88
CA PHE A 37 8.78 -6.54 9.46
C PHE A 37 9.41 -7.75 8.76
N LEU A 38 9.34 -7.81 7.42
CA LEU A 38 9.90 -8.92 6.65
C LEU A 38 11.43 -9.05 6.77
N ALA A 39 12.13 -7.95 7.03
CA ALA A 39 13.57 -7.90 7.24
C ALA A 39 13.99 -8.21 8.69
N SER A 40 13.03 -8.38 9.60
CA SER A 40 13.30 -8.61 11.02
C SER A 40 13.32 -10.10 11.39
N ASP A 41 13.82 -10.42 12.59
CA ASP A 41 13.75 -11.78 13.13
C ASP A 41 12.30 -12.25 13.39
N GLN A 42 11.33 -11.33 13.40
CA GLN A 42 9.92 -11.67 13.62
C GLN A 42 9.30 -12.44 12.44
N SER A 43 9.91 -12.38 11.26
CA SER A 43 9.49 -13.10 10.05
C SER A 43 10.39 -14.28 9.70
N ALA A 44 11.19 -14.79 10.65
CA ALA A 44 12.22 -15.82 10.39
C ALA A 44 11.73 -17.10 9.69
N PHE A 45 10.43 -17.39 9.72
CA PHE A 45 9.81 -18.56 9.05
C PHE A 45 8.84 -18.19 7.93
N VAL A 46 8.83 -16.93 7.49
CA VAL A 46 8.01 -16.44 6.37
C VAL A 46 8.87 -16.34 5.12
N THR A 47 8.59 -17.17 4.11
CA THR A 47 9.32 -17.17 2.83
C THR A 47 8.40 -17.59 1.69
N GLY A 48 8.76 -17.23 0.45
CA GLY A 48 8.06 -17.65 -0.77
C GLY A 48 6.66 -17.07 -0.96
N HIS A 49 6.28 -16.03 -0.20
CA HIS A 49 4.97 -15.38 -0.28
C HIS A 49 5.11 -13.94 -0.79
N ASP A 50 4.26 -13.55 -1.74
CA ASP A 50 4.07 -12.15 -2.11
C ASP A 50 3.14 -11.49 -1.09
N LEU A 51 3.64 -10.50 -0.35
CA LEU A 51 2.86 -9.73 0.62
C LEU A 51 2.26 -8.50 -0.06
N SER A 52 0.96 -8.51 -0.34
CA SER A 52 0.25 -7.32 -0.85
C SER A 52 0.14 -6.24 0.24
N VAL A 53 0.50 -5.00 -0.10
CA VAL A 53 0.40 -3.82 0.76
C VAL A 53 -0.34 -2.71 0.01
N ASP A 54 -1.66 -2.88 -0.11
CA ASP A 54 -2.49 -2.07 -1.03
C ASP A 54 -3.78 -1.52 -0.38
N GLY A 55 -4.01 -1.81 0.90
CA GLY A 55 -5.26 -1.42 1.59
C GLY A 55 -6.49 -2.22 1.16
N GLY A 56 -6.30 -3.37 0.50
CA GLY A 56 -7.36 -4.22 -0.04
C GLY A 56 -7.92 -3.70 -1.36
N PHE A 57 -7.09 -3.05 -2.18
CA PHE A 57 -7.46 -2.53 -3.50
C PHE A 57 -7.68 -3.66 -4.51
N SER A 58 -6.81 -4.69 -4.48
CA SER A 58 -6.88 -5.83 -5.41
C SER A 58 -7.68 -7.03 -4.87
N THR A 59 -8.46 -6.85 -3.80
CA THR A 59 -9.14 -7.93 -3.07
C THR A 59 -10.65 -7.91 -3.24
#